data_AF-A0A7K3H5R7-F1
#
_entry.id   AF-A0A7K3H5R7-F1
#
_cell.length_a   1.000
_cell.length_b   1.000
_cell.length_c   1.000
_cell.angle_alpha   90.00
_cell.angle_beta   90.00
_cell.angle_gamma   90.00
#
_symmetry.space_group_name_H-M   'P 1'
#
loop_
_entity.id
_entity.type
_entity.pdbx_description
1 polymer ?
#
loop_
_entity_poly.entity_id
_entity_poly.type
_entity_poly.pdbx_seq_one_letter_code
_entity_poly.pdbx_strand_id
1 'polypeptide(L)' 'TPATTGSPYQRRLIRDFADGVPVTEVPCPGLADAVERADETEIDAALAAAAALTPPGVRAVVLGCTHY' A
#
# COMPACT_ATOMS: atom_id res chain seq x y z
N THR A 1 -2.65 -6.47 3.25
CA THR A 1 -3.53 -6.82 4.39
C THR A 1 -3.26 -5.87 5.55
N PRO A 2 -4.17 -5.72 6.54
CA PRO A 2 -3.88 -4.97 7.77
C PRO A 2 -2.60 -5.45 8.50
N ALA A 3 -2.16 -6.69 8.23
CA ALA A 3 -0.96 -7.29 8.80
C ALA A 3 0.37 -6.83 8.14
N THR A 4 0.34 -6.20 6.96
CA THR A 4 1.57 -5.81 6.24
C THR A 4 1.92 -4.34 6.46
N THR A 5 0.93 -3.43 6.40
CA THR A 5 1.13 -1.98 6.58
C THR A 5 1.38 -1.64 8.06
N GLY A 6 2.57 -1.14 8.39
CA GLY A 6 2.95 -0.78 9.77
C GLY A 6 3.50 -1.93 10.61
N SER A 7 3.79 -3.09 10.00
CA SER A 7 4.41 -4.21 10.70
C SER A 7 5.83 -3.87 11.19
N PRO A 8 6.31 -4.48 12.29
CA PRO A 8 7.69 -4.28 12.75
C PRO A 8 8.75 -4.60 11.68
N TYR A 9 8.44 -5.57 10.81
CA TYR A 9 9.31 -5.98 9.70
C TYR A 9 9.38 -4.89 8.61
N GLN A 10 8.23 -4.39 8.15
CA GLN A 10 8.20 -3.30 7.15
C GLN A 10 8.92 -2.05 7.67
N ARG A 11 8.64 -1.66 8.92
CA ARG A 11 9.32 -0.52 9.56
C ARG A 11 10.82 -0.71 9.67
N ARG A 12 11.29 -1.95 9.89
CA ARG A 12 12.72 -2.28 9.88
C ARG A 12 13.32 -2.14 8.49
N LEU A 13 12.66 -2.64 7.45
CA LEU A 13 13.13 -2.47 6.07
C LEU A 13 13.21 -0.98 5.67
N ILE A 14 12.19 -0.19 6.01
CA ILE A 14 12.19 1.25 5.73
C ILE A 14 13.37 1.93 6.45
N ARG A 15 13.58 1.65 7.74
CA ARG A 15 14.72 2.20 8.48
C ARG A 15 16.06 1.78 7.89
N ASP A 16 16.21 0.51 7.52
CA ASP A 16 17.50 -0.04 7.11
C ASP A 16 17.87 0.38 5.67
N PHE A 17 16.89 0.67 4.81
CA PHE A 17 17.11 0.86 3.36
C PHE A 17 16.56 2.15 2.75
N ALA A 18 15.76 2.94 3.47
CA ALA A 18 15.17 4.19 2.95
C ALA A 18 15.68 5.44 3.70
N ASP A 19 16.91 5.39 4.23
CA ASP A 19 17.49 6.53 4.94
C ASP A 19 17.52 7.79 4.06
N GLY A 20 17.13 8.92 4.65
CA GLY A 20 16.99 10.20 3.95
C GLY A 20 15.84 10.31 2.95
N VAL A 21 14.99 9.28 2.79
CA VAL A 21 13.83 9.30 1.89
C VAL A 21 12.52 9.33 2.69
N PRO A 22 11.60 10.28 2.42
CA PRO A 22 10.29 10.26 3.05
C PRO A 22 9.49 9.06 2.56
N VAL A 23 9.06 8.20 3.49
CA VAL A 23 8.20 7.04 3.21
C VAL A 23 6.85 7.24 3.88
N THR A 24 5.78 6.98 3.14
CA THR A 24 4.41 7.01 3.66
C THR A 24 3.79 5.63 3.48
N GLU A 25 3.38 5.03 4.60
CA GLU A 25 2.67 3.77 4.62
C GLU A 25 1.20 4.03 4.30
N VAL A 26 0.71 3.52 3.16
CA VAL A 26 -0.70 3.65 2.75
C VAL A 26 -1.38 2.29 2.85
N PRO A 27 -2.43 2.14 3.68
CA PRO A 27 -3.18 0.90 3.76
C PRO A 27 -4.17 0.78 2.58
N CYS A 28 -4.26 -0.42 2.01
CA CYS A 28 -5.26 -0.78 1.00
C CYS A 28 -6.11 -1.98 1.49
N PRO A 29 -7.03 -1.78 2.45
CA PRO A 29 -7.92 -2.84 2.89
C PRO A 29 -8.90 -3.24 1.77
N GLY A 30 -9.24 -4.52 1.69
CA GLY A 30 -10.22 -5.04 0.72
C GLY A 30 -9.73 -5.21 -0.72
N LEU A 31 -8.64 -4.56 -1.13
CA LEU A 31 -8.16 -4.67 -2.52
C LEU A 31 -7.73 -6.11 -2.89
N ALA A 32 -7.25 -6.93 -1.95
CA ALA A 32 -6.83 -8.32 -2.19
C ALA A 32 -8.05 -9.19 -2.49
N ASP A 33 -9.05 -9.08 -1.63
CA ASP A 33 -10.33 -9.78 -1.79
C ASP A 33 -11.06 -9.32 -3.07
N ALA A 34 -10.92 -8.07 -3.48
CA ALA A 34 -11.47 -7.54 -4.73
C ALA A 34 -10.75 -8.09 -5.97
N VAL A 35 -9.42 -8.17 -5.93
CA VAL A 35 -8.61 -8.79 -7.00
C VAL A 35 -8.90 -10.28 -7.12
N GLU A 36 -8.99 -11.01 -6.00
CA GLU A 36 -9.33 -12.43 -5.99
C GLU A 36 -10.68 -12.71 -6.65
N ARG A 37 -11.65 -11.80 -6.50
CA ARG A 37 -12.97 -11.91 -7.13
C ARG A 37 -13.05 -11.33 -8.54
N ALA A 38 -11.98 -10.69 -9.03
CA ALA A 38 -12.00 -9.89 -10.26
C ALA A 38 -13.12 -8.83 -10.28
N ASP A 39 -13.39 -8.21 -9.14
CA ASP A 39 -14.40 -7.16 -9.01
C ASP A 39 -13.79 -5.79 -9.32
N GLU A 40 -13.89 -5.36 -10.58
CA GLU A 40 -13.31 -4.10 -11.06
C GLU A 40 -13.82 -2.87 -10.29
N THR A 41 -15.09 -2.89 -9.85
CA THR A 41 -15.69 -1.75 -9.14
C THR A 41 -15.10 -1.61 -7.74
N GLU A 42 -14.93 -2.73 -7.03
CA GLU A 42 -14.30 -2.71 -5.71
C GLU A 42 -12.80 -2.44 -5.78
N ILE A 43 -12.12 -2.90 -6.84
CA ILE A 43 -10.72 -2.56 -7.11
C ILE A 43 -10.57 -1.05 -7.24
N ASP A 44 -11.37 -0.41 -8.10
CA ASP A 44 -11.33 1.04 -8.32
C ASP A 44 -11.61 1.82 -7.04
N ALA A 45 -12.60 1.39 -6.25
CA ALA A 45 -12.93 2.02 -4.97
C ALA A 45 -11.76 1.94 -3.98
N ALA A 46 -11.11 0.78 -3.87
CA ALA A 46 -9.98 0.60 -2.97
C ALA A 46 -8.73 1.38 -3.43
N LEU A 47 -8.47 1.44 -4.73
CA LEU A 47 -7.40 2.25 -5.31
C LEU A 47 -7.65 3.75 -5.10
N ALA A 48 -8.88 4.23 -5.29
CA ALA A 48 -9.24 5.62 -5.05
C ALA A 48 -9.03 6.03 -3.58
N ALA A 49 -9.41 5.15 -2.64
CA ALA A 49 -9.17 5.38 -1.21
C ALA A 49 -7.67 5.45 -0.89
N ALA A 50 -6.86 4.55 -1.46
CA ALA A 50 -5.40 4.57 -1.29
C ALA A 50 -4.76 5.83 -1.90
N ALA A 51 -5.20 6.23 -3.09
CA ALA A 51 -4.71 7.43 -3.76
C ALA A 51 -5.00 8.69 -2.94
N ALA A 52 -6.18 8.79 -2.31
CA ALA A 52 -6.54 9.93 -1.46
C ALA A 52 -5.65 10.07 -0.20
N LEU A 53 -5.06 8.96 0.28
CA LEU A 53 -4.13 8.93 1.40
C LEU A 53 -2.66 9.13 0.98
N THR A 54 -2.38 9.09 -0.33
CA THR A 54 -1.03 9.18 -0.87
C THR A 54 -0.60 10.65 -0.95
N PRO A 55 0.55 11.04 -0.35
CA PRO A 55 1.00 12.42 -0.42
C PRO A 55 1.27 12.90 -1.86
N PRO A 56 1.02 14.18 -2.16
CA PRO A 56 1.40 14.74 -3.44
C PRO A 56 2.92 14.69 -3.62
N GLY A 57 3.37 14.41 -4.85
CA GLY A 57 4.79 14.35 -5.19
C GLY A 57 5.44 12.99 -4.96
N VAL A 58 4.68 11.94 -4.62
CA VAL A 58 5.18 10.56 -4.64
C VAL A 58 5.66 10.19 -6.05
N ARG A 59 6.89 9.68 -6.12
CA ARG A 59 7.55 9.30 -7.40
C ARG A 59 7.68 7.79 -7.60
N ALA A 60 7.45 7.01 -6.55
CA ALA A 60 7.56 5.56 -6.57
C ALA A 60 6.54 4.96 -5.60
N VAL A 61 5.93 3.85 -6.00
CA VAL A 61 4.97 3.08 -5.19
C VAL A 61 5.47 1.64 -5.11
N VAL A 62 5.48 1.07 -3.91
CA VAL A 62 5.85 -0.33 -3.66
C VAL A 62 4.57 -1.11 -3.35
N LEU A 63 4.27 -2.14 -4.13
CA LEU A 63 3.16 -3.05 -3.89
C LEU A 63 3.59 -4.12 -2.88
N GLY A 64 3.24 -3.89 -1.61
CA GLY A 64 3.69 -4.70 -0.47
C GLY A 64 2.85 -5.94 -0.17
N CYS A 65 2.01 -6.40 -1.10
CA CYS A 65 1.15 -7.57 -0.93
C CYS A 65 1.28 -8.47 -2.15
N THR A 66 1.23 -9.79 -1.97
CA THR A 66 1.38 -10.75 -3.07
C THR A 66 0.25 -10.71 -4.11
N HIS A 67 -0.88 -10.07 -3.80
CA HIS A 67 -2.05 -10.02 -4.66
C HIS A 67 -2.02 -8.86 -5.66
N TYR A 68 -1.13 -7.87 -5.50
CA TYR A 68 -0.97 -6.75 -6.43
C TYR A 68 0.47 -6.71 -6.93
#